data_AF-A0A948SY19-F1
#
_entry.id   AF-A0A948SY19-F1
#
_cell.length_a   1.000
_cell.length_b   1.000
_cell.length_c   1.000
_cell.angle_alpha   90.00
_cell.angle_beta   90.00
_cell.angle_gamma   90.00
#
_symmetry.space_group_name_H-M   'P 1'
#
loop_
_entity.id
_entity.type
_entity.pdbx_description
1 polymer ?
#
loop_
_entity_poly.entity_id
_entity_poly.type
_entity_poly.pdbx_seq_one_letter_code
_entity_poly.pdbx_strand_id
1 'polypeptide(L)' 'VKRDLKLGVCGEHGGDPESIGLFYAAGLNYVSCSPFRVPIARLSAAQAVLGGLSGDTK' A
#
# COMPACT_ATOMS: atom_id res chain seq x y z
N VAL A 1 19.51 11.98 5.44
CA VAL A 1 18.17 11.32 5.34
C VAL A 1 17.24 12.26 4.57
N LYS A 2 16.50 11.77 3.57
CA LYS A 2 15.53 12.57 2.81
C LYS A 2 14.12 12.26 3.33
N ARG A 3 13.53 13.17 4.12
CA ARG A 3 12.27 12.93 4.85
C ARG A 3 11.09 12.69 3.92
N ASP A 4 11.04 13.41 2.80
CA ASP A 4 9.93 13.34 1.83
C ASP A 4 10.21 12.40 0.65
N LEU A 5 11.12 11.43 0.82
CA LEU A 5 11.41 10.46 -0.23
C LEU A 5 10.17 9.61 -0.50
N LYS A 6 9.71 9.58 -1.74
CA LYS A 6 8.60 8.72 -2.13
C LYS A 6 9.05 7.27 -2.20
N LEU A 7 8.37 6.41 -1.46
CA LEU A 7 8.66 4.99 -1.36
C LEU A 7 7.47 4.17 -1.86
N GLY A 8 7.77 3.04 -2.48
CA GLY A 8 6.76 2.11 -2.93
C GLY A 8 7.35 0.73 -3.17
N VAL A 9 6.49 -0.22 -3.51
CA VAL A 9 6.83 -1.63 -3.72
C VAL A 9 6.35 -2.09 -5.09
N CYS A 10 7.12 -2.97 -5.73
CA CYS A 10 6.73 -3.62 -6.97
C CYS A 10 6.82 -5.15 -6.84
N GLY A 11 6.15 -5.86 -7.74
CA GLY A 11 6.18 -7.32 -7.80
C GLY A 11 4.87 -7.95 -7.32
N GLU A 12 4.95 -9.21 -6.90
CA GLU A 12 3.76 -9.99 -6.56
C GLU A 12 3.02 -9.45 -5.33
N HIS A 13 3.77 -9.11 -4.28
CA HIS A 13 3.25 -8.52 -3.06
C HIS A 13 2.53 -7.17 -3.28
N GLY A 14 2.85 -6.45 -4.36
CA GLY A 14 2.16 -5.19 -4.70
C GLY A 14 0.69 -5.38 -5.11
N GLY A 15 0.24 -6.63 -5.32
CA GLY A 15 -1.15 -6.98 -5.60
C GLY A 15 -1.74 -7.97 -4.60
N ASP A 16 -1.04 -8.25 -3.50
CA ASP A 16 -1.50 -9.12 -2.42
C ASP A 16 -2.19 -8.29 -1.31
N PRO A 17 -3.46 -8.57 -0.94
CA PRO A 17 -4.20 -7.75 0.03
C PRO A 17 -3.53 -7.61 1.41
N GLU A 18 -2.97 -8.69 1.96
CA GLU A 18 -2.34 -8.67 3.28
C GLU A 18 -1.06 -7.82 3.25
N SER A 19 -0.23 -8.03 2.24
CA SER A 19 0.98 -7.23 1.99
C SER A 19 0.65 -5.74 1.84
N ILE A 20 -0.40 -5.38 1.10
CA ILE A 20 -0.84 -3.98 0.92
C ILE A 20 -1.21 -3.34 2.26
N GLY A 21 -1.89 -4.07 3.14
CA GLY A 21 -2.20 -3.60 4.49
C GLY A 21 -0.93 -3.30 5.29
N LEU A 22 0.07 -4.18 5.22
CA LEU A 22 1.37 -3.98 5.85
C LEU A 22 2.10 -2.76 5.28
N PHE A 23 2.12 -2.60 3.95
CA PHE A 23 2.79 -1.46 3.30
C PHE A 23 2.14 -0.12 3.64
N TYR A 24 0.81 -0.10 3.73
CA TYR A 24 0.08 1.07 4.22
C TYR A 24 0.47 1.42 5.66
N ALA A 25 0.50 0.43 6.57
CA ALA A 25 0.93 0.63 7.95
C ALA A 25 2.40 1.08 8.07
N ALA A 26 3.26 0.66 7.14
CA ALA A 26 4.67 1.06 7.06
C ALA A 26 4.88 2.43 6.42
N GLY A 27 3.83 3.11 5.96
CA GLY A 27 3.91 4.47 5.39
C GLY A 27 4.39 4.55 3.94
N LEU A 28 4.30 3.47 3.17
CA LEU A 28 4.62 3.51 1.73
C LEU A 28 3.60 4.37 0.98
N ASN A 29 4.04 5.03 -0.09
CA ASN A 29 3.21 5.95 -0.87
C ASN A 29 2.46 5.26 -2.01
N TYR A 30 2.98 4.15 -2.54
CA TYR A 30 2.35 3.44 -3.65
C TYR A 30 2.74 1.96 -3.70
N VAL A 31 1.92 1.19 -4.43
CA VAL A 31 2.19 -0.19 -4.83
C VAL A 31 2.12 -0.31 -6.34
N SER A 32 2.89 -1.22 -6.92
CA SER A 32 2.91 -1.52 -8.35
C SER A 32 2.75 -3.02 -8.57
N CYS A 33 1.74 -3.40 -9.35
CA CYS A 33 1.39 -4.80 -9.64
C CYS A 33 1.01 -4.98 -11.11
N SER A 34 0.87 -6.24 -11.52
CA SER A 34 0.44 -6.56 -12.89
C SER A 34 -0.95 -5.97 -13.22
N PRO A 35 -1.24 -5.63 -14.49
CA PRO A 35 -2.48 -4.93 -14.86
C PRO A 35 -3.76 -5.59 -14.31
N PHE A 36 -3.83 -6.92 -14.35
CA PHE A 36 -4.98 -7.69 -13.86
C PHE A 36 -5.18 -7.62 -12.34
N ARG A 37 -4.14 -7.28 -11.57
CA ARG A 37 -4.20 -7.12 -10.11
C ARG A 37 -4.46 -5.69 -9.66
N VAL A 38 -4.44 -4.72 -10.57
CA VAL A 38 -4.75 -3.32 -10.25
C VAL A 38 -6.11 -3.17 -9.54
N PRO A 39 -7.20 -3.82 -9.97
CA PRO A 39 -8.48 -3.71 -9.26
C PRO A 39 -8.41 -4.24 -7.82
N ILE A 40 -7.72 -5.36 -7.60
CA ILE A 40 -7.50 -5.94 -6.27
C ILE A 40 -6.68 -4.97 -5.41
N ALA A 41 -5.56 -4.47 -5.93
CA ALA A 41 -4.69 -3.56 -5.21
C ALA A 41 -5.42 -2.28 -4.77
N ARG A 42 -6.29 -1.73 -5.63
CA ARG A 42 -7.10 -0.55 -5.32
C ARG A 42 -8.12 -0.82 -4.21
N LEU A 43 -8.82 -1.96 -4.27
CA LEU A 43 -9.78 -2.32 -3.24
C LEU A 43 -9.09 -2.58 -1.89
N SER A 44 -7.99 -3.34 -1.89
CA SER A 44 -7.23 -3.64 -0.68
C SER A 44 -6.64 -2.36 -0.05
N ALA A 45 -6.15 -1.43 -0.86
CA ALA A 45 -5.67 -0.13 -0.36
C ALA A 45 -6.81 0.68 0.30
N ALA A 46 -8.00 0.70 -0.30
CA ALA A 46 -9.17 1.35 0.30
C ALA A 46 -9.59 0.68 1.62
N GLN A 47 -9.57 -0.66 1.67
CA GLN A 47 -9.85 -1.43 2.88
C GLN A 47 -8.81 -1.14 3.98
N ALA A 48 -7.53 -1.02 3.65
CA ALA A 48 -6.48 -0.66 4.61
C ALA A 48 -6.70 0.73 5.23
N VAL A 49 -7.16 1.70 4.42
CA VAL A 49 -7.51 3.05 4.90
C VAL A 49 -8.76 3.03 5.79
N LEU A 50 -9.82 2.34 5.36
CA LEU A 50 -11.10 2.31 6.07
C LEU A 50 -11.09 1.40 7.31
N GLY A 51 -10.26 0.36 7.30
CA GLY A 51 -10.15 -0.67 8.34
C GLY A 51 -9.54 -0.18 9.65
N GLY A 52 -9.21 1.11 9.78
CA GLY A 52 -8.89 1.70 11.08
C GLY A 52 -7.51 1.32 11.60
N LEU A 53 -6.54 1.05 10.73
CA LEU A 53 -5.14 1.30 11.09
C LEU A 53 -4.98 2.83 11.17
N SER A 54 -5.47 3.39 12.28
CA SER A 54 -5.32 4.78 12.72
C SER A 54 -3.84 5.04 13.07
N GLY A 55 -2.95 4.83 12.10
CA GLY A 55 -1.60 5.31 12.12
C GLY A 55 -1.64 6.73 11.57
N ASP A 56 -1.98 7.68 12.45
CA ASP A 56 -1.70 9.09 12.25
C ASP A 56 -0.19 9.22 12.00
N THR A 57 0.21 9.19 10.73
CA THR A 57 1.60 9.41 10.34
C THR A 57 1.59 10.59 9.38
N LYS A 58 1.75 11.74 10.00
CA LYS A 58 2.30 12.94 9.38
C LYS A 58 3.53 12.61 8.54
#